data_AF-A0A358D0C3-F1
#
_entry.id   AF-A0A358D0C3-F1
#
_cell.length_a   1.000
_cell.length_b   1.000
_cell.length_c   1.000
_cell.angle_alpha   90.00
_cell.angle_beta   90.00
_cell.angle_gamma   90.00
#
_symmetry.space_group_name_H-M   'P 1'
#
loop_
_entity.id
_entity.type
_entity.pdbx_description
1 polymer ?
#
loop_
_entity_poly.entity_id
_entity_poly.type
_entity_poly.pdbx_seq_one_letter_code
_entity_poly.pdbx_strand_id
1 'polypeptide(L)'
;MKVGIAPGRYATAIHTALTKRAKVEAEILSNGNDPASFTLVIAVDDEPAPPSADVRRYITHHQVQATPWTVVAARHLLSDAVGKGTMTPIVAPLPVSTPPMTPPTQPGVAIYDGQNHKDLQMALEDAFIPTLEIDDPNVGILIDPSNSQGFVEPLREAMSQEKVVIAMHSNEAAKDTILHDTNGYLLTKTSEIRLAVEALVADNNERARLGFEARKSVTTANWQRVVRALLSATRTGTPTLEKFSDLPAQRRWSKRLGHAHQWRRAEYDNGTITNGNRTLHLHGLGPLRQVTLERSVPKHDQ
;
A
#
# COMPACT_ATOMS: atom_id res chain seq x y z
N MET A 1 17.72 -19.16 18.11
CA MET A 1 18.32 -18.86 16.79
C MET A 1 18.81 -17.42 16.85
N LYS A 2 20.08 -17.17 16.49
CA LYS A 2 20.66 -15.82 16.48
C LYS A 2 20.71 -15.30 15.05
N VAL A 3 20.15 -14.12 14.78
CA VAL A 3 20.01 -13.55 13.44
C VAL A 3 20.77 -12.23 13.38
N GLY A 4 21.70 -12.12 12.43
CA GLY A 4 22.36 -10.86 12.11
C GLY A 4 21.52 -10.03 11.15
N ILE A 5 21.55 -8.72 11.28
CA ILE A 5 20.86 -7.79 10.37
C ILE A 5 21.91 -6.84 9.81
N ALA A 6 22.07 -6.81 8.50
CA ALA A 6 22.96 -5.87 7.84
C ALA A 6 22.53 -4.42 8.18
N PRO A 7 23.49 -3.51 8.39
CA PRO A 7 23.17 -2.11 8.64
C PRO A 7 22.59 -1.47 7.38
N GLY A 8 21.51 -0.70 7.54
CA GLY A 8 20.91 0.07 6.46
C GLY A 8 19.51 0.56 6.80
N ARG A 9 18.80 1.07 5.78
CA ARG A 9 17.58 1.88 5.95
C ARG A 9 16.49 1.18 6.76
N TYR A 10 16.35 -0.14 6.57
CA TYR A 10 15.29 -0.93 7.20
C TYR A 10 15.77 -1.78 8.38
N ALA A 11 17.05 -1.71 8.77
CA ALA A 11 17.65 -2.57 9.78
C ALA A 11 16.90 -2.50 11.12
N THR A 12 16.57 -1.29 11.60
CA THR A 12 15.81 -1.09 12.84
C THR A 12 14.42 -1.71 12.78
N ALA A 13 13.72 -1.56 11.66
CA ALA A 13 12.37 -2.08 11.51
C ALA A 13 12.34 -3.62 11.48
N ILE A 14 13.32 -4.23 10.79
CA ILE A 14 13.55 -5.67 10.77
C ILE A 14 13.91 -6.17 12.17
N HIS A 15 14.82 -5.49 12.88
CA HIS A 15 15.22 -5.79 14.24
C HIS A 15 14.03 -5.79 15.21
N THR A 16 13.21 -4.72 15.19
CA THR A 16 11.99 -4.63 16.00
C THR A 16 10.99 -5.74 15.66
N ALA A 17 10.88 -6.14 14.41
CA ALA A 17 9.97 -7.23 14.02
C ALA A 17 10.48 -8.62 14.45
N LEU A 18 11.80 -8.84 14.45
CA LEU A 18 12.43 -10.07 14.91
C LEU A 18 12.35 -10.24 16.42
N THR A 19 12.65 -9.19 17.19
CA THR A 19 12.65 -9.23 18.68
C THR A 19 11.26 -9.49 19.26
N LYS A 20 10.20 -9.18 18.52
CA LYS A 20 8.81 -9.55 18.88
C LYS A 20 8.50 -11.04 18.73
N ARG A 21 9.38 -11.84 18.11
CA ARG A 21 9.18 -13.28 17.93
C ARG A 21 9.88 -14.06 19.04
N ALA A 22 9.14 -14.95 19.70
CA ALA A 22 9.74 -15.86 20.68
C ALA A 22 10.85 -16.71 20.03
N LYS A 23 11.94 -16.94 20.76
CA LYS A 23 13.08 -17.81 20.39
C LYS A 23 13.99 -17.29 19.26
N VAL A 24 13.87 -16.01 18.90
CA VAL A 24 14.79 -15.33 17.98
C VAL A 24 15.54 -14.24 18.75
N GLU A 25 16.87 -14.36 18.76
CA GLU A 25 17.76 -13.30 19.17
C GLU A 25 18.22 -12.58 17.90
N ALA A 26 18.17 -11.26 17.87
CA ALA A 26 18.50 -10.47 16.69
C ALA A 26 19.46 -9.35 17.07
N GLU A 27 20.42 -9.09 16.20
CA GLU A 27 21.46 -8.08 16.40
C GLU A 27 21.72 -7.36 15.08
N ILE A 28 21.81 -6.03 15.12
CA ILE A 28 22.27 -5.26 13.96
C ILE A 28 23.78 -5.36 13.92
N LEU A 29 24.32 -5.81 12.78
CA LEU A 29 25.73 -6.07 12.61
C LEU A 29 26.56 -4.78 12.75
N SER A 30 27.67 -4.90 13.47
CA SER A 30 28.69 -3.87 13.60
C SER A 30 30.03 -4.37 13.07
N ASN A 31 30.97 -3.46 12.84
CA ASN A 31 32.32 -3.82 12.40
C ASN A 31 32.99 -4.69 13.47
N GLY A 32 33.33 -5.94 13.12
CA GLY A 32 33.98 -6.89 14.04
C GLY A 32 33.09 -8.04 14.51
N ASN A 33 31.80 -8.07 14.12
CA ASN A 33 30.93 -9.20 14.40
C ASN A 33 31.42 -10.46 13.66
N ASP A 34 31.65 -11.56 14.39
CA ASP A 34 32.00 -12.86 13.80
C ASP A 34 30.78 -13.43 13.05
N PRO A 35 30.86 -13.64 11.72
CA PRO A 35 29.77 -14.20 10.92
C PRO A 35 29.30 -15.56 11.42
N ALA A 36 30.20 -16.36 12.00
CA ALA A 36 29.89 -17.69 12.51
C ALA A 36 29.00 -17.67 13.76
N SER A 37 28.88 -16.51 14.42
CA SER A 37 28.01 -16.35 15.60
C SER A 37 26.51 -16.27 15.25
N PHE A 38 26.16 -16.13 13.97
CA PHE A 38 24.79 -16.01 13.50
C PHE A 38 24.34 -17.26 12.75
N THR A 39 23.11 -17.70 13.00
CA THR A 39 22.48 -18.77 12.22
C THR A 39 22.22 -18.34 10.78
N LEU A 40 21.87 -17.06 10.58
CA LEU A 40 21.70 -16.44 9.27
C LEU A 40 21.83 -14.92 9.39
N VAL A 41 22.09 -14.25 8.27
CA VAL A 41 22.12 -12.79 8.14
C VAL A 41 21.01 -12.33 7.21
N ILE A 42 20.23 -11.35 7.64
CA ILE A 42 19.25 -10.65 6.81
C ILE A 42 19.89 -9.38 6.27
N ALA A 43 19.78 -9.15 4.97
CA ALA A 43 20.16 -7.90 4.33
C ALA A 43 19.02 -7.40 3.45
N VAL A 44 18.92 -6.08 3.25
CA VAL A 44 18.00 -5.50 2.27
C VAL A 44 18.81 -5.01 1.07
N ASP A 45 18.35 -5.32 -0.13
CA ASP A 45 18.98 -4.89 -1.38
C ASP A 45 20.50 -5.23 -1.41
N ASP A 46 21.32 -4.23 -1.76
CA ASP A 46 22.78 -4.31 -1.83
C ASP A 46 23.48 -4.03 -0.48
N GLU A 47 22.75 -4.03 0.64
CA GLU A 47 23.36 -3.85 1.97
C GLU A 47 24.48 -4.89 2.22
N PRO A 48 25.61 -4.46 2.80
CA PRO A 48 26.77 -5.31 2.96
C PRO A 48 26.48 -6.42 3.98
N ALA A 49 26.77 -7.66 3.58
CA ALA A 49 26.67 -8.83 4.45
C ALA A 49 28.03 -9.55 4.50
N PRO A 50 28.38 -10.21 5.61
CA PRO A 50 29.66 -10.90 5.71
C PRO A 50 29.81 -12.02 4.66
N PRO A 51 31.00 -12.18 4.03
CA PRO A 51 31.17 -13.09 2.88
C PRO A 51 30.88 -14.58 3.16
N SER A 52 31.01 -15.01 4.41
CA SER A 52 30.84 -16.41 4.85
C SER A 52 29.50 -16.68 5.53
N ALA A 53 28.61 -15.68 5.64
CA ALA A 53 27.32 -15.84 6.30
C ALA A 53 26.28 -16.52 5.36
N ASP A 54 25.35 -17.27 5.94
CA ASP A 54 24.11 -17.64 5.23
C ASP A 54 23.21 -16.40 5.12
N VAL A 55 23.21 -15.75 3.95
CA VAL A 55 22.51 -14.49 3.72
C VAL A 55 21.14 -14.72 3.09
N ARG A 56 20.12 -14.10 3.68
CA ARG A 56 18.78 -13.99 3.10
C ARG A 56 18.47 -12.55 2.79
N ARG A 57 18.26 -12.23 1.51
CA ARG A 57 17.99 -10.84 1.11
C ARG A 57 16.52 -10.56 0.86
N TYR A 58 16.11 -9.39 1.32
CA TYR A 58 14.85 -8.77 0.94
C TYR A 58 15.11 -7.72 -0.14
N ILE A 59 14.43 -7.81 -1.28
CA ILE A 59 14.72 -7.01 -2.48
C ILE A 59 13.56 -6.06 -2.75
N THR A 60 13.84 -4.77 -2.84
CA THR A 60 12.84 -3.71 -2.98
C THR A 60 12.72 -3.13 -4.38
N HIS A 61 13.75 -3.30 -5.23
CA HIS A 61 13.77 -2.82 -6.61
C HIS A 61 14.59 -3.71 -7.55
N HIS A 62 14.41 -3.53 -8.86
CA HIS A 62 15.01 -4.40 -9.88
C HIS A 62 16.52 -4.21 -10.09
N GLN A 63 17.05 -3.02 -9.75
CA GLN A 63 18.46 -2.68 -9.96
C GLN A 63 19.45 -3.37 -9.00
N VAL A 64 18.96 -4.13 -8.01
CA VAL A 64 19.82 -4.77 -7.00
C VAL A 64 20.77 -5.78 -7.63
N GLN A 65 22.05 -5.69 -7.30
CA GLN A 65 23.07 -6.57 -7.86
C GLN A 65 23.30 -7.80 -7.00
N ALA A 66 23.26 -7.63 -5.67
CA ALA A 66 23.56 -8.65 -4.70
C ALA A 66 22.58 -9.84 -4.76
N THR A 67 23.11 -11.02 -4.46
CA THR A 67 22.36 -12.29 -4.33
C THR A 67 22.50 -12.83 -2.90
N PRO A 68 21.61 -13.75 -2.48
CA PRO A 68 20.42 -14.27 -3.17
C PRO A 68 19.19 -13.37 -3.01
N TRP A 69 18.29 -13.38 -4.01
CA TRP A 69 16.99 -12.68 -3.94
C TRP A 69 15.95 -13.56 -3.24
N THR A 70 16.06 -13.72 -1.92
CA THR A 70 15.25 -14.69 -1.16
C THR A 70 13.79 -14.25 -1.03
N VAL A 71 13.58 -12.97 -0.69
CA VAL A 71 12.25 -12.37 -0.55
C VAL A 71 12.21 -11.10 -1.38
N VAL A 72 11.14 -10.87 -2.11
CA VAL A 72 10.98 -9.70 -2.98
C VAL A 72 9.77 -8.86 -2.55
N ALA A 73 9.87 -7.55 -2.69
CA ALA A 73 8.85 -6.58 -2.28
C ALA A 73 7.61 -6.57 -3.17
N ALA A 74 7.70 -7.11 -4.38
CA ALA A 74 6.67 -7.06 -5.39
C ALA A 74 6.75 -8.28 -6.32
N ARG A 75 5.65 -8.61 -7.00
CA ARG A 75 5.57 -9.85 -7.81
C ARG A 75 6.35 -9.72 -9.11
N HIS A 76 6.45 -8.54 -9.70
CA HIS A 76 7.25 -8.33 -10.92
C HIS A 76 8.75 -8.63 -10.71
N LEU A 77 9.24 -8.59 -9.47
CA LEU A 77 10.63 -8.96 -9.13
C LEU A 77 10.85 -10.48 -9.04
N LEU A 78 9.79 -11.29 -9.10
CA LEU A 78 9.91 -12.76 -8.96
C LEU A 78 10.67 -13.39 -10.12
N SER A 79 10.44 -12.94 -11.36
CA SER A 79 11.14 -13.47 -12.53
C SER A 79 12.65 -13.25 -12.41
N ASP A 80 13.04 -12.07 -11.93
CA ASP A 80 14.44 -11.68 -11.81
C ASP A 80 15.10 -12.43 -10.65
N ALA A 81 14.37 -12.68 -9.56
CA ALA A 81 14.84 -13.52 -8.46
C ALA A 81 15.13 -14.96 -8.92
N VAL A 82 14.24 -15.54 -9.75
CA VAL A 82 14.45 -16.87 -10.35
C VAL A 82 15.63 -16.84 -11.32
N GLY A 83 15.72 -15.80 -12.16
CA GLY A 83 16.81 -15.60 -13.11
C GLY A 83 18.18 -15.47 -12.42
N LYS A 84 18.22 -14.93 -11.19
CA LYS A 84 19.41 -14.86 -10.34
C LYS A 84 19.66 -16.12 -9.50
N GLY A 85 18.92 -17.20 -9.74
CA GLY A 85 19.17 -18.52 -9.16
C GLY A 85 18.41 -18.83 -7.86
N THR A 86 17.51 -17.97 -7.39
CA THR A 86 16.64 -18.31 -6.25
C THR A 86 15.55 -19.29 -6.72
N MET A 87 15.57 -20.52 -6.21
CA MET A 87 14.61 -21.57 -6.63
C MET A 87 13.16 -21.28 -6.22
N THR A 88 12.95 -20.73 -5.03
CA THR A 88 11.60 -20.46 -4.49
C THR A 88 11.54 -19.07 -3.84
N PRO A 89 11.60 -17.98 -4.63
CA PRO A 89 11.52 -16.64 -4.08
C PRO A 89 10.12 -16.39 -3.51
N ILE A 90 10.05 -15.65 -2.40
CA ILE A 90 8.79 -15.35 -1.71
C ILE A 90 8.49 -13.86 -1.90
N VAL A 91 7.25 -13.51 -2.24
CA VAL A 91 6.82 -12.10 -2.22
C VAL A 91 6.44 -11.70 -0.80
N ALA A 92 6.87 -10.54 -0.33
CA ALA A 92 6.34 -9.91 0.87
C ALA A 92 6.27 -8.39 0.59
N PRO A 93 5.07 -7.80 0.47
CA PRO A 93 4.94 -6.39 0.09
C PRO A 93 5.72 -5.45 1.01
N LEU A 94 6.33 -4.41 0.42
CA LEU A 94 7.07 -3.40 1.17
C LEU A 94 6.18 -2.72 2.21
N PRO A 95 6.51 -2.83 3.50
CA PRO A 95 5.85 -2.04 4.53
C PRO A 95 6.20 -0.57 4.35
N VAL A 96 5.18 0.28 4.37
CA VAL A 96 5.33 1.74 4.35
C VAL A 96 4.88 2.33 5.68
N SER A 97 5.56 3.38 6.11
CA SER A 97 5.13 4.13 7.29
C SER A 97 3.76 4.72 7.00
N THR A 98 2.83 4.55 7.94
CA THR A 98 1.49 5.12 7.78
C THR A 98 1.40 6.34 8.69
N PRO A 99 1.42 7.57 8.15
CA PRO A 99 1.32 8.77 8.98
C PRO A 99 -0.05 8.85 9.66
N PRO A 100 -0.21 9.67 10.72
CA PRO A 100 -1.51 9.99 11.30
C PRO A 100 -2.48 10.45 10.21
N MET A 101 -3.79 10.19 10.36
CA MET A 101 -4.78 10.64 9.38
C MET A 101 -4.70 12.17 9.20
N THR A 102 -4.36 12.57 7.98
CA THR A 102 -4.26 13.95 7.48
C THR A 102 -5.62 14.48 7.00
N PRO A 103 -5.73 15.79 6.67
CA PRO A 103 -6.91 16.39 6.03
C PRO A 103 -7.37 15.63 4.78
N PRO A 104 -8.60 15.88 4.28
CA PRO A 104 -9.16 15.20 3.11
C PRO A 104 -8.22 15.28 1.90
N THR A 105 -8.28 14.28 1.03
CA THR A 105 -7.45 14.17 -0.18
C THR A 105 -7.52 15.44 -1.02
N GLN A 106 -6.38 16.13 -1.12
CA GLN A 106 -6.25 17.41 -1.80
C GLN A 106 -6.40 17.25 -3.33
N PRO A 107 -6.77 18.31 -4.08
CA PRO A 107 -6.90 18.22 -5.53
C PRO A 107 -5.58 18.41 -6.27
N GLY A 108 -4.51 18.87 -5.60
CA GLY A 108 -3.23 19.14 -6.25
C GLY A 108 -2.62 17.87 -6.86
N VAL A 109 -1.91 18.06 -7.97
CA VAL A 109 -1.40 17.00 -8.83
C VAL A 109 0.12 17.07 -8.86
N ALA A 110 0.78 15.92 -8.72
CA ALA A 110 2.22 15.79 -8.95
C ALA A 110 2.50 14.66 -9.94
N ILE A 111 3.55 14.83 -10.73
CA ILE A 111 4.07 13.79 -11.63
C ILE A 111 5.36 13.25 -11.03
N TYR A 112 5.40 11.94 -10.79
CA TYR A 112 6.63 11.25 -10.42
C TYR A 112 7.65 11.39 -11.55
N ASP A 113 8.85 11.85 -11.19
CA ASP A 113 9.92 12.16 -12.16
C ASP A 113 9.47 13.11 -13.29
N GLY A 114 8.69 14.14 -12.94
CA GLY A 114 8.07 15.07 -13.90
C GLY A 114 9.04 15.70 -14.92
N GLN A 115 10.32 15.84 -14.57
CA GLN A 115 11.35 16.35 -15.49
C GLN A 115 11.52 15.49 -16.75
N ASN A 116 11.28 14.17 -16.62
CA ASN A 116 11.34 13.21 -17.72
C ASN A 116 9.99 13.02 -18.44
N HIS A 117 8.95 13.74 -18.01
CA HIS A 117 7.57 13.58 -18.48
C HIS A 117 6.89 14.90 -18.85
N LYS A 118 7.65 15.80 -19.51
CA LYS A 118 7.20 17.15 -19.89
C LYS A 118 5.96 17.18 -20.77
N ASP A 119 5.80 16.21 -21.66
CA ASP A 119 4.61 16.14 -22.54
C ASP A 119 3.31 15.97 -21.73
N LEU A 120 3.35 15.18 -20.66
CA LEU A 120 2.22 15.02 -19.76
C LEU A 120 2.01 16.28 -18.92
N GLN A 121 3.10 16.91 -18.46
CA GLN A 121 3.02 18.18 -17.73
C GLN A 121 2.34 19.27 -18.58
N MET A 122 2.79 19.47 -19.83
CA MET A 122 2.17 20.42 -20.76
C MET A 122 0.69 20.10 -21.00
N ALA A 123 0.35 18.82 -21.18
CA ALA A 123 -1.05 18.42 -21.38
C ALA A 123 -1.95 18.72 -20.18
N LEU A 124 -1.42 18.68 -18.95
CA LEU A 124 -2.15 19.08 -17.74
C LEU A 124 -2.24 20.61 -17.62
N GLU A 125 -1.17 21.33 -17.93
CA GLU A 125 -1.14 22.80 -17.93
C GLU A 125 -2.13 23.38 -18.96
N ASP A 126 -2.23 22.79 -20.15
CA ASP A 126 -3.23 23.12 -21.18
C ASP A 126 -4.68 22.90 -20.70
N ALA A 127 -4.87 21.98 -19.75
CA ALA A 127 -6.15 21.74 -19.08
C ALA A 127 -6.36 22.63 -17.83
N PHE A 128 -5.50 23.63 -17.61
CA PHE A 128 -5.49 24.51 -16.44
C PHE A 128 -5.26 23.78 -15.10
N ILE A 129 -4.54 22.66 -15.13
CA ILE A 129 -4.19 21.86 -13.95
C ILE A 129 -2.69 22.03 -13.66
N PRO A 130 -2.30 22.87 -12.68
CA PRO A 130 -0.90 23.05 -12.34
C PRO A 130 -0.32 21.80 -11.67
N THR A 131 0.89 21.43 -12.06
CA THR A 131 1.66 20.39 -11.38
C THR A 131 2.47 20.99 -10.23
N LEU A 132 2.42 20.34 -9.08
CA LEU A 132 3.14 20.71 -7.86
C LEU A 132 4.36 19.79 -7.65
N GLU A 133 5.25 20.20 -6.75
CA GLU A 133 6.30 19.31 -6.25
C GLU A 133 5.67 18.12 -5.50
N ILE A 134 6.26 16.93 -5.60
CA ILE A 134 5.70 15.68 -5.04
C ILE A 134 5.45 15.77 -3.53
N ASP A 135 6.31 16.52 -2.83
CA ASP A 135 6.29 16.70 -1.38
C ASP A 135 5.39 17.86 -0.93
N ASP A 136 4.77 18.59 -1.86
CA ASP A 136 3.83 19.67 -1.54
C ASP A 136 2.60 19.09 -0.80
N PRO A 137 2.21 19.68 0.35
CA PRO A 137 1.11 19.18 1.17
C PRO A 137 -0.26 19.23 0.46
N ASN A 138 -0.39 20.00 -0.61
CA ASN A 138 -1.59 20.10 -1.43
C ASN A 138 -1.68 19.01 -2.50
N VAL A 139 -0.68 18.14 -2.65
CA VAL A 139 -0.72 17.01 -3.57
C VAL A 139 -1.60 15.90 -2.99
N GLY A 140 -2.74 15.66 -3.63
CA GLY A 140 -3.58 14.49 -3.36
C GLY A 140 -3.75 13.54 -4.54
N ILE A 141 -3.16 13.87 -5.70
CA ILE A 141 -3.07 12.98 -6.87
C ILE A 141 -1.61 12.85 -7.28
N LEU A 142 -1.08 11.64 -7.28
CA LEU A 142 0.26 11.32 -7.79
C LEU A 142 0.14 10.54 -9.09
N ILE A 143 0.87 10.96 -10.11
CA ILE A 143 0.90 10.30 -11.41
C ILE A 143 2.26 9.65 -11.62
N ASP A 144 2.30 8.36 -11.94
CA ASP A 144 3.50 7.65 -12.38
C ASP A 144 3.36 7.22 -13.85
N PRO A 145 3.87 8.04 -14.79
CA PRO A 145 3.78 7.75 -16.21
C PRO A 145 4.91 6.84 -16.73
N SER A 146 5.72 6.23 -15.85
CA SER A 146 6.84 5.39 -16.28
C SER A 146 6.38 4.04 -16.87
N ASN A 147 7.16 3.47 -17.79
CA ASN A 147 6.74 2.34 -18.63
C ASN A 147 7.48 1.01 -18.36
N SER A 148 8.38 0.95 -17.37
CA SER A 148 9.35 -0.16 -17.25
C SER A 148 9.16 -1.01 -15.99
N GLN A 149 9.88 -0.66 -14.93
CA GLN A 149 9.96 -1.41 -13.68
C GLN A 149 10.11 -0.39 -12.55
N GLY A 150 9.13 0.50 -12.45
CA GLY A 150 9.14 1.63 -11.53
C GLY A 150 9.42 1.22 -10.08
N PHE A 151 9.75 2.19 -9.24
CA PHE A 151 9.95 1.92 -7.82
C PHE A 151 8.60 1.71 -7.15
N VAL A 152 8.47 0.61 -6.40
CA VAL A 152 7.22 0.29 -5.69
C VAL A 152 7.01 1.23 -4.50
N GLU A 153 8.10 1.68 -3.88
CA GLU A 153 8.06 2.44 -2.64
C GLU A 153 7.35 3.81 -2.77
N PRO A 154 7.68 4.68 -3.75
CA PRO A 154 7.03 5.99 -3.87
C PRO A 154 5.52 5.90 -4.06
N LEU A 155 5.04 4.92 -4.85
CA LEU A 155 3.62 4.68 -5.05
C LEU A 155 2.95 4.27 -3.75
N ARG A 156 3.54 3.31 -3.03
CA ARG A 156 2.98 2.82 -1.76
C ARG A 156 2.99 3.89 -0.67
N GLU A 157 4.01 4.74 -0.64
CA GLU A 157 4.09 5.87 0.30
C GLU A 157 2.99 6.89 0.01
N ALA A 158 2.79 7.26 -1.25
CA ALA A 158 1.69 8.15 -1.64
C ALA A 158 0.32 7.57 -1.26
N MET A 159 0.11 6.27 -1.50
CA MET A 159 -1.11 5.57 -1.10
C MET A 159 -1.28 5.54 0.43
N SER A 160 -0.20 5.42 1.21
CA SER A 160 -0.24 5.43 2.68
C SER A 160 -0.79 6.76 3.23
N GLN A 161 -0.55 7.83 2.48
CA GLN A 161 -0.97 9.20 2.74
C GLN A 161 -2.35 9.55 2.15
N GLU A 162 -3.05 8.57 1.57
CA GLU A 162 -4.36 8.76 0.90
C GLU A 162 -4.30 9.66 -0.33
N LYS A 163 -3.14 9.73 -0.99
CA LYS A 163 -3.04 10.27 -2.33
C LYS A 163 -3.61 9.24 -3.32
N VAL A 164 -4.40 9.69 -4.28
CA VAL A 164 -4.82 8.86 -5.41
C VAL A 164 -3.61 8.65 -6.31
N VAL A 165 -3.31 7.39 -6.64
CA VAL A 165 -2.22 7.07 -7.56
C VAL A 165 -2.80 6.69 -8.92
N ILE A 166 -2.31 7.36 -9.96
CA ILE A 166 -2.60 7.05 -11.37
C ILE A 166 -1.30 6.62 -12.01
N ALA A 167 -1.26 5.45 -12.61
CA ALA A 167 -0.05 4.94 -13.23
C ALA A 167 -0.31 4.35 -14.60
N MET A 168 0.74 4.26 -15.41
CA MET A 168 0.68 3.56 -16.68
C MET A 168 0.48 2.06 -16.46
N HIS A 169 -0.38 1.43 -17.26
CA HIS A 169 -0.64 0.00 -17.22
C HIS A 169 0.60 -0.83 -17.61
N SER A 170 1.56 -0.25 -18.32
CA SER A 170 2.86 -0.86 -18.62
C SER A 170 3.82 -0.89 -17.41
N ASN A 171 3.52 -0.15 -16.33
CA ASN A 171 4.35 -0.13 -15.14
C ASN A 171 4.06 -1.36 -14.26
N GLU A 172 4.94 -2.36 -14.32
CA GLU A 172 4.76 -3.62 -13.59
C GLU A 172 4.76 -3.44 -12.05
N ALA A 173 5.50 -2.45 -11.53
CA ALA A 173 5.48 -2.13 -10.10
C ALA A 173 4.14 -1.52 -9.67
N ALA A 174 3.54 -0.69 -10.52
CA ALA A 174 2.22 -0.13 -10.28
C ALA A 174 1.13 -1.21 -10.33
N LYS A 175 1.17 -2.13 -11.30
CA LYS A 175 0.19 -3.24 -11.41
C LYS A 175 0.15 -4.14 -10.19
N ASP A 176 1.26 -4.29 -9.49
CA ASP A 176 1.33 -5.10 -8.27
C ASP A 176 0.62 -4.46 -7.07
N THR A 177 0.46 -3.14 -7.09
CA THR A 177 -0.05 -2.36 -5.95
C THR A 177 -1.45 -1.80 -6.25
N ILE A 178 -1.72 -1.43 -7.49
CA ILE A 178 -2.94 -0.74 -7.92
C ILE A 178 -3.88 -1.74 -8.59
N LEU A 179 -5.11 -1.78 -8.09
CA LEU A 179 -6.25 -2.36 -8.75
C LEU A 179 -7.08 -1.22 -9.36
N HIS A 180 -7.09 -1.15 -10.69
CA HIS A 180 -7.77 -0.13 -11.46
C HIS A 180 -9.22 0.08 -10.96
N ASP A 181 -9.61 1.35 -10.81
CA ASP A 181 -10.93 1.81 -10.34
C ASP A 181 -11.29 1.42 -8.89
N THR A 182 -10.40 0.71 -8.19
CA THR A 182 -10.62 0.31 -6.80
C THR A 182 -9.84 1.18 -5.83
N ASN A 183 -8.51 1.23 -5.99
CA ASN A 183 -7.59 1.91 -5.07
C ASN A 183 -6.61 2.86 -5.80
N GLY A 184 -6.89 3.15 -7.07
CA GLY A 184 -6.10 3.98 -7.98
C GLY A 184 -6.47 3.65 -9.43
N TYR A 185 -5.74 4.23 -10.38
CA TYR A 185 -5.96 3.98 -11.81
C TYR A 185 -4.72 3.40 -12.47
N LEU A 186 -4.93 2.37 -13.29
CA LEU A 186 -3.95 1.89 -14.27
C LEU A 186 -4.47 2.22 -15.67
N LEU A 187 -3.77 3.09 -16.40
CA LEU A 187 -4.23 3.64 -17.68
C LEU A 187 -3.22 3.36 -18.79
N THR A 188 -3.68 3.27 -20.03
CA THR A 188 -2.82 2.83 -21.14
C THR A 188 -2.22 3.98 -21.93
N LYS A 189 -2.83 5.16 -21.84
CA LYS A 189 -2.46 6.34 -22.62
C LYS A 189 -2.37 7.57 -21.73
N THR A 190 -1.46 8.48 -22.05
CA THR A 190 -1.34 9.79 -21.39
C THR A 190 -2.63 10.62 -21.51
N SER A 191 -3.36 10.50 -22.61
CA SER A 191 -4.67 11.14 -22.78
C SER A 191 -5.71 10.65 -21.76
N GLU A 192 -5.68 9.37 -21.41
CA GLU A 192 -6.57 8.79 -20.38
C GLU A 192 -6.18 9.31 -19.00
N ILE A 193 -4.87 9.43 -18.72
CA ILE A 193 -4.37 10.03 -17.48
C ILE A 193 -4.92 11.44 -17.32
N ARG A 194 -4.83 12.29 -18.36
CA ARG A 194 -5.36 13.66 -18.33
C ARG A 194 -6.84 13.70 -17.96
N LEU A 195 -7.67 12.90 -18.63
CA LEU A 195 -9.11 12.82 -18.37
C LEU A 195 -9.42 12.34 -16.96
N ALA A 196 -8.69 11.34 -16.45
CA ALA A 196 -8.86 10.86 -15.09
C ALA A 196 -8.49 11.93 -14.05
N VAL A 197 -7.41 12.68 -14.31
CA VAL A 197 -6.98 13.79 -13.44
C VAL A 197 -8.02 14.92 -13.44
N GLU A 198 -8.51 15.35 -14.61
CA GLU A 198 -9.58 16.37 -14.72
C GLU A 198 -10.81 15.97 -13.88
N ALA A 199 -11.27 14.72 -14.02
CA ALA A 199 -12.40 14.21 -13.26
C ALA A 199 -12.14 14.20 -11.75
N LEU A 200 -10.95 13.73 -11.32
CA LEU A 200 -10.60 13.66 -9.91
C LEU A 200 -10.41 15.04 -9.28
N VAL A 201 -9.80 15.99 -9.98
CA VAL A 201 -9.66 17.38 -9.48
C VAL A 201 -11.04 17.97 -9.15
N ALA A 202 -12.05 17.70 -9.99
CA ALA A 202 -13.42 18.15 -9.78
C ALA A 202 -14.21 17.32 -8.74
N ASP A 203 -13.97 16.01 -8.65
CA ASP A 203 -14.73 15.10 -7.77
C ASP A 203 -14.00 14.79 -6.45
N ASN A 204 -14.30 15.59 -5.42
CA ASN A 204 -13.76 15.39 -4.08
C ASN A 204 -14.20 14.05 -3.44
N ASN A 205 -15.41 13.57 -3.73
CA ASN A 205 -15.90 12.34 -3.12
C ASN A 205 -15.15 11.14 -3.68
N GLU A 206 -14.93 11.12 -4.99
CA GLU A 206 -14.21 10.05 -5.65
C GLU A 206 -12.73 10.05 -5.28
N ARG A 207 -12.08 11.23 -5.21
CA ARG A 207 -10.71 11.32 -4.65
C ARG A 207 -10.62 10.76 -3.24
N ALA A 208 -11.54 11.15 -2.35
CA ALA A 208 -11.54 10.67 -0.98
C ALA A 208 -11.79 9.16 -0.89
N ARG A 209 -12.67 8.61 -1.74
CA ARG A 209 -12.91 7.16 -1.85
C ARG A 209 -11.64 6.43 -2.27
N LEU A 210 -11.02 6.85 -3.37
CA LEU A 210 -9.83 6.22 -3.92
C LEU A 210 -8.63 6.34 -2.98
N GLY A 211 -8.38 7.51 -2.40
CA GLY A 211 -7.31 7.72 -1.42
C GLY A 211 -7.47 6.82 -0.19
N PHE A 212 -8.71 6.64 0.28
CA PHE A 212 -9.00 5.73 1.38
C PHE A 212 -8.71 4.26 1.04
N GLU A 213 -9.19 3.78 -0.11
CA GLU A 213 -8.93 2.40 -0.56
C GLU A 213 -7.44 2.17 -0.87
N ALA A 214 -6.76 3.20 -1.38
CA ALA A 214 -5.30 3.22 -1.57
C ALA A 214 -4.58 2.92 -0.24
N ARG A 215 -4.83 3.72 0.81
CA ARG A 215 -4.24 3.50 2.13
C ARG A 215 -4.58 2.13 2.71
N LYS A 216 -5.84 1.71 2.61
CA LYS A 216 -6.28 0.39 3.07
C LYS A 216 -5.48 -0.73 2.39
N SER A 217 -5.22 -0.63 1.09
CA SER A 217 -4.50 -1.66 0.35
C SER A 217 -3.03 -1.80 0.79
N VAL A 218 -2.36 -0.68 1.10
CA VAL A 218 -0.93 -0.69 1.45
C VAL A 218 -0.65 -0.91 2.94
N THR A 219 -1.58 -0.52 3.83
CA THR A 219 -1.48 -0.73 5.29
C THR A 219 -1.49 -2.21 5.72
N THR A 220 -1.76 -3.13 4.79
CA THR A 220 -1.69 -4.59 4.99
C THR A 220 -0.26 -5.12 5.11
N ALA A 221 0.71 -4.38 4.57
CA ALA A 221 2.11 -4.74 4.61
C ALA A 221 2.72 -4.37 5.95
N ASN A 222 3.46 -5.30 6.55
CA ASN A 222 4.14 -5.08 7.82
C ASN A 222 5.41 -5.92 7.91
N TRP A 223 6.35 -5.44 8.72
CA TRP A 223 7.65 -6.07 8.89
C TRP A 223 7.58 -7.47 9.52
N GLN A 224 6.53 -7.80 10.27
CA GLN A 224 6.37 -9.17 10.81
C GLN A 224 6.15 -10.20 9.70
N ARG A 225 5.44 -9.83 8.62
CA ARG A 225 5.25 -10.68 7.44
C ARG A 225 6.55 -10.84 6.64
N VAL A 226 7.28 -9.74 6.44
CA VAL A 226 8.59 -9.75 5.77
C VAL A 226 9.57 -10.66 6.52
N VAL A 227 9.72 -10.47 7.82
CA VAL A 227 10.56 -11.31 8.67
C VAL A 227 10.10 -12.77 8.69
N ARG A 228 8.79 -13.03 8.66
CA ARG A 228 8.29 -14.41 8.54
C ARG A 228 8.70 -15.05 7.22
N ALA A 229 8.61 -14.32 6.11
CA ALA A 229 9.05 -14.80 4.80
C ALA A 229 10.56 -15.06 4.80
N LEU A 230 11.35 -14.12 5.30
CA LEU A 230 12.81 -14.23 5.39
C LEU A 230 13.24 -15.43 6.24
N LEU A 231 12.54 -15.73 7.33
CA LEU A 231 12.85 -16.88 8.18
C LEU A 231 12.26 -18.21 7.68
N SER A 232 11.46 -18.22 6.61
CA SER A 232 10.85 -19.44 6.10
C SER A 232 11.86 -20.23 5.27
N ALA A 233 12.21 -21.44 5.70
CA ALA A 233 13.14 -22.30 4.95
C ALA A 233 12.56 -22.69 3.57
N THR A 234 11.25 -22.94 3.49
CA THR A 234 10.52 -23.29 2.27
C THR A 234 9.04 -22.95 2.46
N ARG A 235 8.55 -21.89 1.82
CA ARG A 235 7.11 -21.64 1.71
C ARG A 235 6.75 -21.60 0.22
N THR A 236 6.14 -22.68 -0.25
CA THR A 236 5.56 -22.74 -1.59
C THR A 236 4.18 -22.10 -1.57
N GLY A 237 3.99 -21.06 -2.37
CA GLY A 237 2.69 -20.42 -2.55
C GLY A 237 2.81 -18.90 -2.68
N THR A 238 2.09 -18.34 -3.64
CA THR A 238 1.87 -16.89 -3.74
C THR A 238 1.31 -16.42 -2.40
N PRO A 239 1.90 -15.40 -1.74
CA PRO A 239 1.19 -14.72 -0.69
C PRO A 239 -0.04 -14.12 -1.35
N THR A 240 -1.19 -14.67 -1.00
CA THR A 240 -2.42 -13.93 -1.12
C THR A 240 -2.19 -12.61 -0.39
N LEU A 241 -2.22 -11.51 -1.14
CA LEU A 241 -2.47 -10.21 -0.55
C LEU A 241 -3.76 -10.41 0.23
N GLU A 242 -3.65 -10.51 1.56
CA GLU A 242 -4.80 -10.64 2.43
C GLU A 242 -5.63 -9.40 2.17
N LYS A 243 -6.75 -9.58 1.45
CA LYS A 243 -7.85 -8.64 1.52
C LYS A 243 -8.24 -8.63 2.99
N PHE A 244 -7.86 -7.58 3.73
CA PHE A 244 -8.39 -7.41 5.08
C PHE A 244 -9.91 -7.52 4.99
N SER A 245 -10.51 -8.15 6.00
CA SER A 245 -11.96 -8.25 6.09
C SER A 245 -12.59 -6.89 5.79
N ASP A 246 -13.66 -6.88 5.01
CA ASP A 246 -14.31 -5.65 4.58
C ASP A 246 -14.85 -4.82 5.76
N LEU A 247 -14.85 -5.35 6.99
CA LEU A 247 -15.49 -4.76 8.18
C LEU A 247 -14.79 -3.52 8.78
N PRO A 248 -13.48 -3.52 9.08
CA PRO A 248 -12.79 -2.29 9.50
C PRO A 248 -12.73 -1.26 8.37
N ALA A 249 -12.68 -1.71 7.12
CA ALA A 249 -12.72 -0.87 5.95
C ALA A 249 -14.08 -0.18 5.79
N GLN A 250 -15.18 -0.92 5.87
CA GLN A 250 -16.55 -0.43 5.83
C GLN A 250 -16.85 0.54 6.98
N ARG A 251 -16.31 0.31 8.18
CA ARG A 251 -16.42 1.27 9.31
C ARG A 251 -15.70 2.59 9.05
N ARG A 252 -14.55 2.56 8.36
CA ARG A 252 -13.82 3.78 7.98
C ARG A 252 -14.48 4.46 6.77
N TRP A 253 -15.01 3.68 5.84
CA TRP A 253 -15.83 4.11 4.69
C TRP A 253 -17.08 4.86 5.15
N SER A 254 -17.85 4.28 6.09
CA SER A 254 -19.04 4.87 6.73
C SER A 254 -18.76 6.13 7.55
N LYS A 255 -17.51 6.33 8.01
CA LYS A 255 -17.10 7.52 8.76
C LYS A 255 -16.59 8.66 7.86
N ARG A 256 -16.20 8.37 6.61
CA ARG A 256 -15.49 9.32 5.73
C ARG A 256 -16.26 9.73 4.49
N LEU A 257 -16.90 8.80 3.79
CA LEU A 257 -17.87 9.16 2.77
C LEU A 257 -19.12 9.55 3.51
N GLY A 258 -19.30 10.85 3.72
CA GLY A 258 -20.47 11.47 4.35
C GLY A 258 -21.77 11.23 3.56
N HIS A 259 -21.96 10.04 2.99
CA HIS A 259 -22.99 9.62 2.07
C HIS A 259 -23.83 8.40 2.53
N ALA A 260 -23.87 7.98 3.79
CA ALA A 260 -24.44 8.70 4.95
C ALA A 260 -25.46 9.83 4.62
N HIS A 261 -25.17 10.78 3.74
CA HIS A 261 -26.09 11.82 3.25
C HIS A 261 -27.43 11.31 2.74
N GLN A 262 -27.46 10.20 1.99
CA GLN A 262 -28.70 9.67 1.44
C GLN A 262 -29.58 9.10 2.55
N TRP A 263 -28.96 8.46 3.54
CA TRP A 263 -29.64 7.79 4.65
C TRP A 263 -29.90 8.69 5.86
N ARG A 264 -29.51 9.98 5.82
CA ARG A 264 -29.87 10.98 6.84
C ARG A 264 -31.37 11.24 6.92
N ARG A 265 -32.10 10.99 5.84
CA ARG A 265 -33.57 11.13 5.76
C ARG A 265 -34.28 9.77 5.84
N ALA A 266 -33.56 8.72 6.23
CA ALA A 266 -34.13 7.40 6.37
C ALA A 266 -34.91 7.28 7.67
N GLU A 267 -36.06 6.61 7.63
CA GLU A 267 -36.93 6.38 8.77
C GLU A 267 -36.65 5.00 9.37
N TYR A 268 -36.51 4.94 10.69
CA TYR A 268 -36.35 3.69 11.44
C TYR A 268 -37.69 3.22 11.98
N ASP A 269 -38.09 1.99 11.62
CA ASP A 269 -39.24 1.31 12.21
C ASP A 269 -38.91 -0.18 12.46
N ASN A 270 -39.10 -0.62 13.70
CA ASN A 270 -39.12 -2.01 14.16
C ASN A 270 -38.15 -2.96 13.44
N GLY A 271 -36.85 -2.67 13.49
CA GLY A 271 -35.81 -3.56 12.95
C GLY A 271 -35.54 -3.39 11.46
N THR A 272 -36.06 -2.32 10.84
CA THR A 272 -35.80 -1.94 9.46
C THR A 272 -35.48 -0.45 9.31
N ILE A 273 -34.60 -0.12 8.36
CA ILE A 273 -34.27 1.28 7.98
C ILE A 273 -34.74 1.50 6.54
N THR A 274 -35.62 2.48 6.34
CA THR A 274 -36.24 2.76 5.04
C THR A 274 -35.84 4.14 4.50
N ASN A 275 -35.57 4.25 3.20
CA ASN A 275 -35.21 5.50 2.55
C ASN A 275 -35.77 5.54 1.12
N GLY A 276 -36.91 6.21 0.94
CA GLY A 276 -37.68 6.13 -0.30
C GLY A 276 -38.12 4.68 -0.56
N ASN A 277 -37.78 4.14 -1.74
CA ASN A 277 -38.18 2.78 -2.15
C ASN A 277 -37.20 1.68 -1.65
N ARG A 278 -36.28 2.00 -0.73
CA ARG A 278 -35.23 1.09 -0.27
C ARG A 278 -35.42 0.74 1.20
N THR A 279 -35.34 -0.56 1.52
CA THR A 279 -35.51 -1.09 2.89
C THR A 279 -34.35 -1.99 3.27
N LEU A 280 -33.75 -1.75 4.44
CA LEU A 280 -32.68 -2.55 5.02
C LEU A 280 -33.18 -3.31 6.26
N HIS A 281 -33.13 -4.64 6.25
CA HIS A 281 -33.56 -5.48 7.38
C HIS A 281 -32.41 -5.80 8.34
N LEU A 282 -32.61 -5.55 9.64
CA LEU A 282 -31.54 -5.65 10.66
C LEU A 282 -31.49 -6.99 11.39
N HIS A 283 -32.48 -7.86 11.20
CA HIS A 283 -32.62 -9.13 11.94
C HIS A 283 -31.50 -10.16 11.72
N GLY A 284 -30.63 -9.98 10.72
CA GLY A 284 -29.43 -10.81 10.48
C GLY A 284 -28.13 -10.23 11.04
N LEU A 285 -28.18 -9.06 11.69
CA LEU A 285 -27.00 -8.39 12.22
C LEU A 285 -26.78 -8.80 13.68
N GLY A 286 -25.59 -9.30 14.01
CA GLY A 286 -25.25 -9.63 15.39
C GLY A 286 -25.45 -8.44 16.35
N PRO A 287 -25.70 -8.69 17.65
CA PRO A 287 -26.28 -7.70 18.58
C PRO A 287 -25.49 -6.38 18.71
N LEU A 288 -24.17 -6.41 18.57
CA LEU A 288 -23.33 -5.21 18.55
C LEU A 288 -23.53 -4.33 17.30
N ARG A 289 -23.86 -4.93 16.14
CA ARG A 289 -24.13 -4.21 14.88
C ARG A 289 -25.53 -3.57 14.90
N GLN A 290 -26.50 -4.22 15.51
CA GLN A 290 -27.87 -3.71 15.66
C GLN A 290 -27.90 -2.43 16.52
N VAL A 291 -27.31 -2.47 17.73
CA VAL A 291 -27.27 -1.32 18.66
C VAL A 291 -26.53 -0.11 18.09
N THR A 292 -25.54 -0.33 17.22
CA THR A 292 -24.75 0.75 16.60
C THR A 292 -25.54 1.48 15.50
N LEU A 293 -26.38 0.75 14.74
CA LEU A 293 -27.24 1.32 13.69
C LEU A 293 -28.45 2.06 14.28
N GLU A 294 -29.07 1.51 15.34
CA GLU A 294 -30.19 2.14 16.06
C GLU A 294 -29.85 3.50 16.68
N ARG A 295 -28.57 3.75 17.00
CA ARG A 295 -28.10 5.03 17.58
C ARG A 295 -27.73 6.09 16.53
N SER A 296 -27.60 5.69 15.27
CA SER A 296 -27.06 6.54 14.19
C SER A 296 -28.14 7.10 13.26
N VAL A 297 -29.40 6.67 13.42
CA VAL A 297 -30.59 7.11 12.68
C VAL A 297 -31.62 7.62 13.70
N PRO A 298 -32.24 8.81 13.51
CA PRO A 298 -33.28 9.28 14.43
C PRO A 298 -34.44 8.29 14.45
N LYS A 299 -34.91 7.92 15.65
CA LYS A 299 -36.15 7.16 15.77
C LYS A 299 -37.31 8.07 15.37
N HIS A 300 -38.29 7.53 14.66
CA HIS A 300 -39.54 8.23 14.46
C HIS A 300 -40.17 8.42 15.86
N ASP A 301 -40.26 9.66 16.32
CA ASP A 301 -40.95 9.97 17.56
C ASP A 301 -42.41 9.50 17.42
N GLN A 302 -42.91 8.87 18.50
CA GLN A 302 -44.33 8.57 18.70
C GLN A 302 -45.17 9.84 18.74
#